data_AF-A0AAW0BCH1-F1
#
_entry.id   AF-A0AAW0BCH1-F1
#
_cell.length_a   1.000
_cell.length_b   1.000
_cell.length_c   1.000
_cell.angle_alpha   90.00
_cell.angle_beta   90.00
_cell.angle_gamma   90.00
#
_symmetry.space_group_name_H-M   'P 1'
#
loop_
_entity.id
_entity.type
_entity.pdbx_description
1 polymer ?
#
loop_
_entity_poly.entity_id
_entity_poly.type
_entity_poly.pdbx_seq_one_letter_code
_entity_poly.pdbx_strand_id
1 'polypeptide(L)'
;MHPSAVWMARTISKPLKPNMQVFTSASTPKPTQPRIIPRGKIALNASIVPAAIPRNHETKPPTLIQTLIAQKDAAGDEWPSNLRIEPFISRAEWAPVKKGLRSKLKKMLREE
;
A
#
# COMPACT_ATOMS: atom_id res chain seq x y z
N MET A 1 -4.87 -26.09 -55.53
CA MET A 1 -5.43 -25.48 -54.30
C MET A 1 -4.38 -25.59 -53.21
N HIS A 2 -3.86 -24.46 -52.74
CA HIS A 2 -2.78 -24.39 -51.75
C HIS A 2 -3.34 -24.60 -50.33
N PRO A 3 -2.60 -25.26 -49.42
CA PRO A 3 -2.96 -25.27 -48.00
C PRO A 3 -2.76 -23.87 -47.39
N SER A 4 -3.79 -23.41 -46.69
CA SER A 4 -3.90 -22.10 -46.05
C SER A 4 -2.97 -21.96 -44.84
N ALA A 5 -2.21 -20.88 -44.81
CA ALA A 5 -1.32 -20.46 -43.73
C ALA A 5 -2.12 -19.83 -42.56
N VAL A 6 -2.93 -20.61 -41.87
CA VAL A 6 -3.58 -20.21 -40.61
C VAL A 6 -3.28 -21.24 -39.52
N TRP A 7 -2.01 -21.60 -39.45
CA TRP A 7 -1.42 -22.29 -38.31
C TRP A 7 -0.14 -21.53 -38.03
N MET A 8 -0.22 -20.43 -37.28
CA MET A 8 0.86 -19.89 -36.44
C MET A 8 0.31 -18.72 -35.60
N ALA A 9 0.74 -18.74 -34.34
CA ALA A 9 0.78 -17.62 -33.41
C ALA A 9 -0.56 -17.08 -32.86
N ARG A 10 -0.89 -17.54 -31.64
CA ARG A 10 -0.74 -16.72 -30.41
C ARG A 10 -1.31 -17.50 -29.23
N THR A 11 -0.49 -18.34 -28.63
CA THR A 11 -0.66 -18.73 -27.23
C THR A 11 -0.40 -17.48 -26.38
N ILE A 12 -1.47 -16.81 -25.98
CA ILE A 12 -1.40 -15.70 -25.02
C ILE A 12 -1.00 -16.33 -23.68
N SER A 13 0.27 -16.14 -23.29
CA SER A 13 0.78 -16.51 -21.98
C SER A 13 -0.05 -15.81 -20.92
N LYS A 14 -0.74 -16.59 -20.07
CA LYS A 14 -1.47 -16.06 -18.90
C LYS A 14 -0.47 -15.31 -18.01
N PRO A 15 -0.77 -14.09 -17.54
CA PRO A 15 0.10 -13.42 -16.57
C PRO A 15 0.08 -14.18 -15.24
N LEU A 16 1.26 -14.58 -14.78
CA LEU A 16 1.46 -15.16 -13.45
C LEU A 16 1.05 -14.13 -12.39
N LYS A 17 0.10 -14.48 -11.53
CA LYS A 17 -0.33 -13.62 -10.42
C LYS A 17 0.85 -13.44 -9.44
N PRO A 18 1.20 -12.21 -9.05
CA PRO A 18 2.20 -12.02 -8.00
C PRO A 18 1.63 -12.51 -6.67
N ASN A 19 2.24 -13.56 -6.13
CA ASN A 19 2.00 -14.07 -4.79
C ASN A 19 2.57 -13.06 -3.78
N MET A 20 1.76 -12.06 -3.40
CA MET A 20 2.15 -11.07 -2.40
C MET A 20 2.05 -11.68 -1.00
N GLN A 21 3.19 -12.11 -0.46
CA GLN A 21 3.35 -12.36 0.96
C GLN A 21 3.50 -11.03 1.68
N VAL A 22 2.53 -10.70 2.54
CA VAL A 22 2.55 -9.53 3.42
C VAL A 22 3.36 -9.91 4.66
N PHE A 23 4.57 -9.37 4.78
CA PHE A 23 5.38 -9.49 6.00
C PHE A 23 5.02 -8.37 6.97
N THR A 24 4.28 -8.69 8.03
CA THR A 24 4.10 -7.81 9.19
C THR A 24 4.89 -8.33 10.37
N SER A 25 5.98 -7.64 10.71
CA SER A 25 6.28 -7.13 12.05
C SER A 25 7.74 -6.69 12.07
N ALA A 26 8.00 -5.55 12.72
CA ALA A 26 9.33 -5.03 12.95
C ALA A 26 10.12 -6.05 13.79
N SER A 27 10.94 -6.86 13.14
CA SER A 27 11.96 -7.64 13.82
C SER A 27 13.12 -6.71 14.13
N THR A 28 13.48 -6.61 15.39
CA THR A 28 14.77 -6.06 15.82
C THR A 28 15.85 -6.66 14.91
N PRO A 29 16.75 -5.88 14.28
CA PRO A 29 17.78 -6.46 13.43
C PRO A 29 18.68 -7.30 14.31
N LYS A 30 18.43 -8.61 14.34
CA LYS A 30 19.34 -9.60 14.92
C LYS A 30 20.66 -9.42 14.19
N PRO A 31 21.81 -9.28 14.89
CA PRO A 31 23.10 -9.21 14.21
C PRO A 31 23.26 -10.49 13.39
N THR A 32 23.07 -10.37 12.08
CA THR A 32 23.24 -11.48 11.16
C THR A 32 24.72 -11.72 11.05
N GLN A 33 25.17 -12.90 11.46
CA GLN A 33 26.50 -13.36 11.14
C GLN A 33 26.70 -13.21 9.61
N PRO A 34 27.83 -12.65 9.15
CA PRO A 34 28.06 -12.46 7.73
C PRO A 34 28.01 -13.83 7.05
N ARG A 35 27.08 -13.98 6.11
CA ARG A 35 26.97 -15.22 5.32
C ARG A 35 28.18 -15.30 4.40
N ILE A 36 29.11 -16.19 4.72
CA ILE A 36 30.30 -16.41 3.90
C ILE A 36 29.84 -17.14 2.62
N ILE A 37 29.95 -16.47 1.48
CA ILE A 37 29.65 -17.04 0.16
C ILE A 37 30.99 -17.29 -0.55
N PRO A 38 31.26 -18.52 -1.03
CA PRO A 38 32.48 -18.81 -1.77
C PRO A 38 32.52 -17.99 -3.07
N ARG A 39 33.70 -17.43 -3.39
CA ARG A 39 33.89 -16.45 -4.48
C ARG A 39 33.38 -16.93 -5.84
N GLY A 40 33.51 -18.23 -6.14
CA GLY A 40 33.03 -18.83 -7.39
C GLY A 40 31.51 -18.88 -7.57
N LYS A 41 30.72 -18.61 -6.51
CA LYS A 41 29.25 -18.52 -6.57
C LYS A 41 28.74 -17.09 -6.73
N ILE A 42 29.64 -16.11 -6.80
CA ILE A 42 29.28 -14.71 -7.00
C ILE A 42 29.28 -14.45 -8.50
N ALA A 43 28.13 -14.10 -9.06
CA ALA A 43 28.07 -13.63 -10.44
C ALA A 43 28.82 -12.29 -10.53
N LEU A 44 29.97 -12.29 -11.21
CA LEU A 44 30.87 -11.12 -11.32
C LEU A 44 30.23 -9.92 -12.04
N ASN A 45 29.13 -10.15 -12.76
CA ASN A 45 28.40 -9.14 -13.53
C ASN A 45 27.16 -8.62 -12.79
N ALA A 46 27.04 -8.87 -11.48
CA ALA A 46 25.90 -8.40 -10.71
C ALA A 46 25.98 -6.89 -10.49
N SER A 47 24.92 -6.16 -10.87
CA SER A 47 24.77 -4.74 -10.54
C SER A 47 24.66 -4.57 -9.02
N ILE A 48 25.63 -3.89 -8.41
CA ILE A 48 25.64 -3.58 -6.99
C ILE A 48 24.64 -2.44 -6.77
N VAL A 49 23.45 -2.79 -6.28
CA VAL A 49 22.46 -1.78 -5.88
C VAL A 49 22.83 -1.29 -4.48
N PRO A 50 22.96 0.04 -4.26
CA PRO A 50 23.24 0.58 -2.94
C PRO A 50 22.14 0.20 -1.95
N ALA A 51 22.51 -0.01 -0.70
CA ALA A 51 21.55 -0.24 0.37
C ALA A 51 20.57 0.93 0.44
N ALA A 52 19.27 0.63 0.61
CA ALA A 52 18.26 1.66 0.79
C ALA A 52 18.61 2.49 2.03
N ILE A 53 18.70 3.81 1.87
CA ILE A 53 18.91 4.74 2.97
C ILE A 53 17.76 4.53 3.97
N PRO A 54 18.05 4.28 5.27
CA PRO A 54 16.99 4.20 6.26
C PRO A 54 16.24 5.53 6.24
N ARG A 55 14.95 5.48 5.89
CA ARG A 55 14.08 6.63 6.01
C ARG A 55 14.03 6.93 7.50
N ASN A 56 14.71 7.99 7.93
CA ASN A 56 14.52 8.51 9.27
C ASN A 56 13.01 8.75 9.41
N HIS A 57 12.41 8.18 10.45
CA HIS A 57 11.02 8.44 10.81
C HIS A 57 10.88 9.86 11.37
N GLU A 58 11.47 10.85 10.69
CA GLU A 58 11.21 12.25 10.92
C GLU A 58 9.69 12.43 10.90
N THR A 59 9.21 12.99 12.01
CA THR A 59 7.81 13.11 12.39
C THR A 59 6.97 13.39 11.16
N LYS A 60 6.06 12.45 10.82
CA LYS A 60 5.17 12.64 9.68
C LYS A 60 4.48 14.00 9.85
N PRO A 61 4.45 14.84 8.81
CA PRO A 61 3.74 16.10 8.90
C PRO A 61 2.28 15.83 9.30
N PRO A 62 1.64 16.74 10.06
CA PRO A 62 0.26 16.57 10.46
C PRO A 62 -0.62 16.43 9.21
N THR A 63 -1.59 15.53 9.28
CA THR A 63 -2.57 15.40 8.19
C THR A 63 -3.49 16.61 8.17
N LEU A 64 -4.07 16.92 7.01
CA LEU A 64 -5.03 18.03 6.89
C LEU A 64 -6.17 17.91 7.92
N ILE A 65 -6.69 16.70 8.14
CA ILE A 65 -7.74 16.45 9.13
C ILE A 65 -7.26 16.82 10.54
N GLN A 66 -6.03 16.47 10.91
CA GLN A 66 -5.48 16.84 12.22
C GLN A 66 -5.33 18.36 12.35
N THR A 67 -4.92 19.04 11.28
CA THR A 67 -4.84 20.50 11.25
C THR A 67 -6.22 21.13 11.41
N LEU A 68 -7.24 20.62 10.72
CA LEU A 68 -8.62 21.14 10.81
C LEU A 68 -9.25 20.89 12.18
N ILE A 69 -8.99 19.74 12.81
CA ILE A 69 -9.45 19.46 14.17
C ILE A 69 -8.82 20.47 15.14
N ALA A 70 -7.50 20.67 15.05
CA ALA A 70 -6.81 21.65 15.90
C ALA A 70 -7.33 23.08 15.69
N GLN A 71 -7.65 23.46 14.45
CA GLN A 71 -8.25 24.78 14.16
C GLN A 71 -9.67 24.90 14.71
N LYS A 72 -10.48 23.86 14.61
CA LYS A 72 -11.82 23.82 15.18
C LYS A 72 -11.79 23.99 16.70
N ASP A 73 -10.92 23.24 17.37
CA ASP A 73 -10.76 23.31 18.81
C ASP A 73 -10.24 24.68 19.27
N ALA A 74 -9.40 25.33 18.46
CA ALA A 74 -8.91 26.68 18.73
C ALA A 74 -9.96 27.78 18.47
N ALA A 75 -10.83 27.62 17.46
CA ALA A 75 -11.83 28.62 17.08
C ALA A 75 -13.10 28.58 17.95
N GLY A 76 -13.45 27.42 18.52
CA GLY A 76 -14.63 27.28 19.38
C GLY A 76 -15.92 27.73 18.67
N ASP A 77 -16.55 28.78 19.20
CA ASP A 77 -17.81 29.34 18.69
C ASP A 77 -17.67 30.09 17.36
N GLU A 78 -16.45 30.50 16.98
CA GLU A 78 -16.19 31.14 15.68
C GLU A 78 -16.03 30.12 14.54
N TRP A 79 -16.09 28.82 14.84
CA TRP A 79 -15.93 27.79 13.81
C TRP A 79 -17.09 27.83 12.80
N PRO A 80 -16.81 27.86 11.48
CA PRO A 80 -17.84 27.87 10.46
C PRO A 80 -18.77 26.66 10.54
N SER A 81 -20.07 26.93 10.66
CA SER A 81 -21.11 25.89 10.76
C SER A 81 -21.25 25.03 9.51
N ASN A 82 -20.77 25.52 8.37
CA ASN A 82 -20.75 24.78 7.10
C ASN A 82 -19.59 23.77 6.99
N LEU A 83 -18.62 23.77 7.91
CA LEU A 83 -17.51 22.80 7.89
C LEU A 83 -17.68 21.72 8.95
N ARG A 84 -18.08 20.53 8.50
CA ARG A 84 -18.17 19.33 9.33
C ARG A 84 -16.98 18.40 9.06
N ILE A 85 -16.21 18.10 10.10
CA ILE A 85 -15.09 17.16 10.03
C ILE A 85 -15.61 15.78 10.44
N GLU A 86 -15.69 14.86 9.48
CA GLU A 86 -16.11 13.48 9.74
C GLU A 86 -14.98 12.64 10.34
N PRO A 87 -15.26 11.76 11.33
CA PRO A 87 -14.29 10.84 11.87
C PRO A 87 -13.93 9.74 10.87
N PHE A 88 -12.70 9.23 10.97
CA PHE A 88 -12.26 8.10 10.17
C PHE A 88 -13.02 6.83 10.55
N ILE A 89 -13.75 6.25 9.58
CA ILE A 89 -14.49 5.00 9.80
C ILE A 89 -13.53 3.81 9.74
N SER A 90 -13.30 3.18 10.88
CA SER A 90 -12.39 2.04 11.01
C SER A 90 -12.98 0.75 10.44
N ARG A 91 -12.13 -0.26 10.21
CA ARG A 91 -12.59 -1.59 9.77
C ARG A 91 -13.53 -2.26 10.79
N ALA A 92 -13.38 -1.94 12.08
CA ALA A 92 -14.19 -2.49 13.16
C ALA A 92 -15.65 -2.02 13.05
N GLU A 93 -15.88 -0.76 12.67
CA GLU A 93 -17.22 -0.20 12.50
C GLU A 93 -18.00 -0.84 11.34
N TRP A 94 -17.29 -1.40 10.36
CA TRP A 94 -17.92 -2.17 9.28
C TRP A 94 -18.27 -3.61 9.68
N ALA A 95 -17.81 -4.11 10.83
CA ALA A 95 -18.06 -5.48 11.28
C ALA A 95 -19.56 -5.87 11.33
N PRO A 96 -20.47 -5.06 11.90
CA PRO A 96 -21.90 -5.39 11.95
C PRO A 96 -22.61 -5.28 10.59
N VAL A 97 -22.02 -4.58 9.62
CA VAL A 97 -22.66 -4.36 8.31
C VAL A 97 -22.60 -5.65 7.47
N LYS A 98 -23.72 -6.05 6.86
CA LYS A 98 -23.78 -7.19 5.94
C LYS A 98 -22.79 -7.02 4.78
N LYS A 99 -22.01 -8.06 4.45
CA LYS A 99 -20.92 -8.01 3.44
C LYS A 99 -21.37 -7.45 2.09
N GLY A 100 -22.57 -7.82 1.62
CA GLY A 100 -23.13 -7.33 0.35
C GLY A 100 -23.47 -5.83 0.33
N LEU A 101 -23.65 -5.20 1.49
CA LEU A 101 -23.96 -3.78 1.60
C LEU A 101 -22.71 -2.91 1.79
N ARG A 102 -21.61 -3.49 2.29
CA ARG A 102 -20.37 -2.74 2.57
C ARG A 102 -19.80 -2.06 1.34
N SER A 103 -19.82 -2.73 0.19
CA SER A 103 -19.30 -2.17 -1.07
C SER A 103 -20.11 -0.96 -1.52
N LYS A 104 -21.44 -1.05 -1.46
CA LYS A 104 -22.35 0.05 -1.80
C LYS A 104 -22.16 1.24 -0.86
N LEU A 105 -22.12 1.01 0.45
CA LEU A 105 -21.95 2.06 1.45
C LEU A 105 -20.56 2.73 1.35
N LYS A 106 -19.50 1.96 1.11
CA LYS A 106 -18.16 2.52 0.87
C LYS A 106 -18.05 3.34 -0.40
N LYS A 107 -18.85 3.02 -1.42
CA LYS A 107 -18.90 3.80 -2.66
C LYS A 107 -19.57 5.16 -2.41
N MET A 108 -20.68 5.16 -1.66
CA MET A 108 -21.38 6.40 -1.28
C MET A 108 -20.47 7.34 -0.47
N LEU A 109 -19.61 6.81 0.39
CA LEU A 109 -18.64 7.61 1.17
C LEU A 109 -17.49 8.22 0.33
N ARG A 110 -17.35 7.85 -0.95
CA ARG A 110 -16.31 8.39 -1.84
C ARG A 110 -16.85 9.37 -2.87
N GLU A 111 -18.17 9.42 -3.04
CA GLU A 111 -18.84 10.24 -4.05
C GLU A 111 -19.35 11.53 -3.39
N GLU A 112 -18.41 12.41 -3.05
CA GLU A 112 -18.59 13.85 -2.85
C GLU A 112 -17.33 14.57 -3.35
#